data_AF-A0A090QN65-F1
#
_entry.id   AF-A0A090QN65-F1
#
_cell.length_a   1.000
_cell.length_b   1.000
_cell.length_c   1.000
_cell.angle_alpha   90.00
_cell.angle_beta   90.00
_cell.angle_gamma   90.00
#
_symmetry.space_group_name_H-M   'P 1'
#
loop_
_entity.id
_entity.type
_entity.pdbx_description
1 polymer ?
#
loop_
_entity_poly.entity_id
_entity_poly.type
_entity_poly.pdbx_seq_one_letter_code
_entity_poly.pdbx_strand_id
1 'polypeptide(L)'
;MNTAFFERLGKAGRAHAVYSNNDALEIRYSKFYSSKDQGHEIKSRAPYTLIEYSEIASLSGVDSRLVDVANGGQLIIRDSVLEQGPKTSNYQLIGFGLEGMKSGVTQSVQLENNIVLMERQNGNVLLGLPSDSSGISVSITGNDFVGSKFNDQDLYNIKANNTLYPDRGSFGLGPFPELPNIGI
;
A
#
# COMPACT_ATOMS: atom_id res chain seq x y z
N MET A 1 20.76 2.29 11.75
CA MET A 1 19.37 2.37 12.26
C MET A 1 18.92 0.96 12.60
N ASN A 2 18.09 0.77 13.62
CA ASN A 2 17.53 -0.54 13.94
C ASN A 2 16.23 -0.69 13.16
N THR A 3 16.25 -1.53 12.12
CA THR A 3 15.09 -1.83 11.29
C THR A 3 14.26 -2.93 11.95
N ALA A 4 12.94 -2.73 12.05
CA ALA A 4 12.03 -3.76 12.54
C ALA A 4 11.60 -4.67 11.37
N PHE A 5 11.57 -5.98 11.59
CA PHE A 5 11.22 -6.97 10.56
C PHE A 5 10.06 -7.87 11.02
N PHE A 6 9.00 -7.92 10.24
CA PHE A 6 7.80 -8.72 10.49
C PHE A 6 7.49 -9.55 9.24
N GLU A 7 7.31 -10.87 9.39
CA GLU A 7 7.09 -11.77 8.26
C GLU A 7 6.04 -12.85 8.58
N ARG A 8 5.20 -13.23 7.60
CA ARG A 8 4.24 -14.36 7.67
C ARG A 8 3.22 -14.26 8.80
N LEU A 9 2.85 -13.03 9.13
CA LEU A 9 1.79 -12.72 10.08
C LEU A 9 0.42 -12.74 9.38
N GLY A 10 -0.64 -12.98 10.15
CA GLY A 10 -2.00 -13.07 9.64
C GLY A 10 -2.65 -14.44 9.82
N LYS A 11 -3.98 -14.42 9.86
CA LYS A 11 -4.83 -15.61 10.05
C LYS A 11 -6.27 -15.28 9.66
N ALA A 12 -6.79 -16.01 8.69
CA ALA A 12 -8.19 -16.01 8.25
C ALA A 12 -8.79 -14.60 7.99
N GLY A 13 -8.00 -13.67 7.47
CA GLY A 13 -8.39 -12.28 7.20
C GLY A 13 -8.77 -11.46 8.43
N ARG A 14 -8.46 -11.96 9.64
CA ARG A 14 -8.81 -11.34 10.93
C ARG A 14 -7.61 -10.90 11.75
N ALA A 15 -6.48 -11.59 11.58
CA ALA A 15 -5.19 -11.14 12.11
C ALA A 15 -4.38 -10.49 10.99
N HIS A 16 -3.64 -9.44 11.35
CA HIS A 16 -2.84 -8.59 10.47
C HIS A 16 -1.43 -8.45 11.08
N ALA A 17 -0.41 -8.09 10.29
CA ALA A 17 0.93 -7.88 10.85
C ALA A 17 0.93 -6.70 11.84
N VAL A 18 0.22 -5.63 11.50
CA VAL A 18 -0.14 -4.54 12.40
C VAL A 18 -1.64 -4.29 12.35
N TYR A 19 -2.24 -4.09 13.52
CA TYR A 19 -3.61 -3.62 13.68
C TYR A 19 -3.62 -2.46 14.68
N SER A 20 -4.07 -1.27 14.25
CA SER A 20 -4.23 -0.10 15.13
C SER A 20 -5.66 0.40 15.14
N ASN A 21 -6.18 0.70 16.33
CA ASN A 21 -7.43 1.46 16.54
C ASN A 21 -7.21 2.57 17.58
N ASN A 22 -6.02 3.16 17.55
CA ASN A 22 -5.60 4.26 18.42
C ASN A 22 -5.81 5.62 17.72
N ASP A 23 -5.32 6.70 18.33
CA ASP A 23 -5.40 8.06 17.76
C ASP A 23 -4.46 8.26 16.55
N ALA A 24 -3.37 7.51 16.48
CA ALA A 24 -2.42 7.53 15.38
C ALA A 24 -1.78 6.15 15.17
N LEU A 25 -1.31 5.91 13.95
CA LEU A 25 -0.36 4.85 13.62
C LEU A 25 0.80 5.47 12.84
N GLU A 26 2.01 5.34 13.37
CA GLU A 26 3.23 5.76 12.68
C GLU A 26 4.17 4.56 12.50
N ILE A 27 4.56 4.31 11.25
CA ILE A 27 5.48 3.26 10.86
C ILE A 27 6.64 3.90 10.12
N ARG A 28 7.85 3.67 10.62
CA ARG A 28 9.09 4.21 10.06
C ARG A 28 10.17 3.14 10.08
N TYR A 29 11.05 3.10 9.06
CA TYR A 29 12.23 2.22 9.04
C TYR A 29 11.90 0.76 9.34
N SER A 30 10.85 0.23 8.71
CA SER A 30 10.28 -1.09 9.04
C SER A 30 9.99 -1.91 7.79
N LYS A 31 10.01 -3.24 7.92
CA LYS A 31 9.74 -4.21 6.85
C LYS A 31 8.61 -5.15 7.26
N PHE A 32 7.57 -5.25 6.42
CA PHE A 32 6.40 -6.10 6.61
C PHE A 32 6.19 -6.98 5.39
N TYR A 33 6.50 -8.28 5.54
CA TYR A 33 6.53 -9.19 4.41
C TYR A 33 5.56 -10.36 4.52
N SER A 34 4.97 -10.71 3.38
CA SER A 34 4.28 -11.98 3.17
C SER A 34 3.20 -12.28 4.20
N SER A 35 2.29 -11.33 4.45
CA SER A 35 1.11 -11.68 5.23
C SER A 35 0.37 -12.84 4.58
N LYS A 36 -0.29 -13.64 5.41
CA LYS A 36 -0.92 -14.89 4.99
C LYS A 36 -2.39 -14.94 5.33
N ASP A 37 -3.05 -15.93 4.75
CA ASP A 37 -4.45 -16.25 4.99
C ASP A 37 -5.35 -15.02 4.85
N GLN A 38 -5.13 -14.20 3.82
CA GLN A 38 -5.94 -13.01 3.52
C GLN A 38 -5.81 -11.88 4.55
N GLY A 39 -4.83 -11.94 5.45
CA GLY A 39 -4.45 -10.81 6.28
C GLY A 39 -3.95 -9.63 5.45
N HIS A 40 -3.95 -8.45 6.09
CA HIS A 40 -3.24 -7.27 5.60
C HIS A 40 -1.90 -7.18 6.32
N GLU A 41 -0.88 -6.64 5.65
CA GLU A 41 0.35 -6.23 6.30
C GLU A 41 0.00 -5.17 7.36
N ILE A 42 -0.73 -4.12 6.95
CA ILE A 42 -1.11 -3.04 7.85
C ILE A 42 -2.61 -2.79 7.76
N LYS A 43 -3.30 -2.92 8.90
CA LYS A 43 -4.68 -2.45 9.07
C LYS A 43 -4.74 -1.33 10.10
N SER A 44 -5.30 -0.19 9.70
CA SER A 44 -5.47 0.96 10.57
C SER A 44 -6.92 1.43 10.62
N ARG A 45 -7.40 1.68 11.84
CA ARG A 45 -8.63 2.43 12.13
C ARG A 45 -8.31 3.77 12.80
N ALA A 46 -7.03 4.16 12.86
CA ALA A 46 -6.62 5.44 13.40
C ALA A 46 -6.99 6.58 12.44
N PRO A 47 -7.40 7.76 12.94
CA PRO A 47 -7.67 8.93 12.10
C PRO A 47 -6.41 9.50 11.43
N TYR A 48 -5.22 9.11 11.89
CA TYR A 48 -3.93 9.47 11.27
C TYR A 48 -3.07 8.21 11.11
N THR A 49 -2.62 7.95 9.89
CA THR A 49 -1.71 6.85 9.55
C THR A 49 -0.56 7.38 8.71
N LEU A 50 0.66 7.25 9.21
CA LEU A 50 1.89 7.59 8.51
C LEU A 50 2.73 6.34 8.32
N ILE A 51 3.19 6.13 7.09
CA ILE A 51 4.16 5.10 6.72
C ILE A 51 5.28 5.81 5.96
N GLU A 52 6.51 5.73 6.42
CA GLU A 52 7.64 6.30 5.69
C GLU A 52 8.91 5.48 5.82
N TYR A 53 9.81 5.60 4.84
CA TYR A 53 11.07 4.86 4.83
C TYR A 53 10.88 3.38 5.20
N SER A 54 9.90 2.71 4.61
CA SER A 54 9.49 1.35 5.00
C SER A 54 9.23 0.48 3.77
N GLU A 55 9.30 -0.84 3.96
CA GLU A 55 9.00 -1.81 2.91
C GLU A 55 7.79 -2.65 3.32
N ILE A 56 6.77 -2.68 2.47
CA ILE A 56 5.52 -3.42 2.69
C ILE A 56 5.30 -4.27 1.44
N ALA A 57 5.46 -5.58 1.56
CA ALA A 57 5.56 -6.46 0.40
C ALA A 57 4.81 -7.79 0.61
N SER A 58 3.93 -8.16 -0.32
CA SER A 58 3.26 -9.46 -0.29
C SER A 58 4.25 -10.58 -0.61
N LEU A 59 5.21 -10.35 -1.50
CA LEU A 59 6.09 -11.34 -2.12
C LEU A 59 5.26 -12.56 -2.62
N SER A 60 5.59 -13.76 -2.15
CA SER A 60 4.85 -14.99 -2.45
C SER A 60 3.69 -15.26 -1.48
N GLY A 61 3.36 -14.32 -0.60
CA GLY A 61 2.26 -14.38 0.36
C GLY A 61 0.88 -14.37 -0.31
N VAL A 62 -0.13 -14.80 0.45
CA VAL A 62 -1.54 -14.79 0.02
C VAL A 62 -2.31 -13.86 0.96
N ASP A 63 -1.88 -12.62 0.95
CA ASP A 63 -2.46 -11.47 1.64
C ASP A 63 -3.72 -10.97 0.92
N SER A 64 -4.38 -9.98 1.52
CA SER A 64 -5.50 -9.27 0.89
C SER A 64 -5.03 -7.97 0.23
N ARG A 65 -4.69 -6.96 1.03
CA ARG A 65 -4.20 -5.63 0.66
C ARG A 65 -2.96 -5.36 1.51
N LEU A 66 -2.02 -4.56 1.02
CA LEU A 66 -0.86 -4.14 1.80
C LEU A 66 -1.28 -3.23 2.96
N VAL A 67 -2.12 -2.24 2.65
CA VAL A 67 -2.56 -1.24 3.62
C VAL A 67 -4.07 -1.09 3.56
N ASP A 68 -4.74 -1.21 4.70
CA ASP A 68 -6.19 -1.00 4.82
C ASP A 68 -6.47 0.02 5.93
N VAL A 69 -6.71 1.28 5.53
CA VAL A 69 -7.17 2.35 6.43
C VAL A 69 -8.69 2.31 6.47
N ALA A 70 -9.20 1.32 7.18
CA ALA A 70 -10.58 0.83 7.08
C ALA A 70 -11.63 1.93 7.32
N ASN A 71 -11.37 2.87 8.22
CA ASN A 71 -12.31 3.95 8.56
C ASN A 71 -11.87 5.34 8.05
N GLY A 72 -10.96 5.39 7.08
CA GLY A 72 -10.44 6.65 6.55
C GLY A 72 -9.68 7.46 7.61
N GLY A 73 -9.57 8.77 7.37
CA GLY A 73 -8.71 9.70 8.12
C GLY A 73 -7.65 10.30 7.21
N GLN A 74 -6.44 10.49 7.71
CA GLN A 74 -5.30 10.93 6.92
C GLN A 74 -4.33 9.78 6.75
N LEU A 75 -4.11 9.35 5.51
CA LEU A 75 -3.09 8.40 5.13
C LEU A 75 -1.96 9.12 4.40
N ILE A 76 -0.73 8.97 4.91
CA ILE A 76 0.49 9.43 4.24
C ILE A 76 1.40 8.22 4.09
N ILE A 77 1.80 7.92 2.86
CA ILE A 77 2.87 6.96 2.56
C ILE A 77 3.93 7.68 1.74
N ARG A 78 5.17 7.69 2.22
CA ARG A 78 6.26 8.35 1.49
C ARG A 78 7.59 7.65 1.59
N ASP A 79 8.44 7.87 0.60
CA ASP A 79 9.83 7.37 0.57
C ASP A 79 9.91 5.86 0.89
N SER A 80 8.91 5.08 0.48
CA SER A 80 8.70 3.68 0.87
C SER A 80 8.59 2.76 -0.34
N VAL A 81 8.75 1.46 -0.12
CA VAL A 81 8.49 0.42 -1.12
C VAL A 81 7.18 -0.27 -0.80
N LEU A 82 6.29 -0.35 -1.79
CA LEU A 82 5.06 -1.12 -1.74
C LEU A 82 5.11 -2.18 -2.83
N GLU A 83 5.01 -3.47 -2.51
CA GLU A 83 4.99 -4.54 -3.51
C GLU A 83 3.75 -5.41 -3.35
N GLN A 84 2.88 -5.40 -4.35
CA GLN A 84 1.73 -6.28 -4.43
C GLN A 84 2.09 -7.51 -5.25
N GLY A 85 2.21 -8.63 -4.56
CA GLY A 85 2.71 -9.87 -5.14
C GLY A 85 1.72 -10.60 -6.05
N PRO A 86 2.21 -11.55 -6.85
CA PRO A 86 1.41 -12.25 -7.85
C PRO A 86 0.29 -13.11 -7.25
N LYS A 87 0.37 -13.44 -5.95
CA LYS A 87 -0.58 -14.32 -5.23
C LYS A 87 -1.52 -13.55 -4.29
N THR A 88 -1.39 -12.24 -4.18
CA THR A 88 -2.33 -11.40 -3.44
C THR A 88 -3.75 -11.68 -3.92
N SER A 89 -4.73 -11.71 -3.01
CA SER A 89 -6.11 -12.02 -3.41
C SER A 89 -6.91 -10.80 -3.84
N ASN A 90 -6.75 -9.67 -3.15
CA ASN A 90 -7.46 -8.44 -3.47
C ASN A 90 -6.71 -7.66 -4.53
N TYR A 91 -7.40 -7.25 -5.59
CA TYR A 91 -6.79 -6.46 -6.65
C TYR A 91 -6.46 -5.03 -6.21
N GLN A 92 -7.04 -4.55 -5.10
CA GLN A 92 -6.72 -3.25 -4.51
C GLN A 92 -5.49 -3.37 -3.61
N LEU A 93 -4.46 -2.54 -3.85
CA LEU A 93 -3.23 -2.48 -3.07
C LEU A 93 -3.46 -1.74 -1.74
N ILE A 94 -4.18 -0.62 -1.78
CA ILE A 94 -4.59 0.18 -0.62
C ILE A 94 -6.11 0.25 -0.54
N GLY A 95 -6.67 -0.01 0.64
CA GLY A 95 -8.06 0.29 0.98
C GLY A 95 -8.16 1.52 1.86
N PHE A 96 -9.07 2.44 1.55
CA PHE A 96 -9.30 3.63 2.36
C PHE A 96 -10.81 3.87 2.55
N GLY A 97 -11.25 3.92 3.81
CA GLY A 97 -12.63 4.25 4.18
C GLY A 97 -13.68 3.17 3.86
N LEU A 98 -13.26 1.97 3.44
CA LEU A 98 -14.15 0.91 2.94
C LEU A 98 -15.04 0.26 4.02
N GLU A 99 -14.76 0.49 5.31
CA GLU A 99 -15.57 0.02 6.44
C GLU A 99 -16.32 1.17 7.15
N GLY A 100 -16.51 2.29 6.46
CA GLY A 100 -17.24 3.48 6.94
C GLY A 100 -16.29 4.56 7.45
N MET A 101 -16.34 5.73 6.81
CA MET A 101 -15.45 6.85 7.13
C MET A 101 -15.76 7.48 8.50
N LYS A 102 -14.71 7.81 9.27
CA LYS A 102 -14.85 8.61 10.50
C LYS A 102 -15.38 10.01 10.18
N SER A 103 -16.39 10.43 10.93
CA SER A 103 -16.90 11.80 10.87
C SER A 103 -15.99 12.76 11.66
N GLY A 104 -16.01 14.04 11.29
CA GLY A 104 -15.30 15.10 12.02
C GLY A 104 -13.77 15.09 11.87
N VAL A 105 -13.21 14.31 10.94
CA VAL A 105 -11.78 14.29 10.62
C VAL A 105 -11.55 14.52 9.14
N THR A 106 -10.39 15.09 8.79
CA THR A 106 -9.95 15.24 7.40
C THR A 106 -9.82 13.87 6.75
N GLN A 107 -10.31 13.75 5.51
CA GLN A 107 -10.18 12.57 4.68
C GLN A 107 -9.17 12.84 3.58
N SER A 108 -7.97 12.26 3.69
CA SER A 108 -6.91 12.47 2.71
C SER A 108 -6.03 11.24 2.50
N VAL A 109 -5.62 11.01 1.26
CA VAL A 109 -4.59 10.03 0.87
C VAL A 109 -3.46 10.76 0.16
N GLN A 110 -2.25 10.64 0.69
CA GLN A 110 -1.02 11.16 0.09
C GLN A 110 -0.03 10.02 -0.13
N LEU A 111 0.36 9.81 -1.40
CA LEU A 111 1.41 8.90 -1.80
C LEU A 111 2.52 9.70 -2.49
N GLU A 112 3.69 9.78 -1.86
CA GLU A 112 4.78 10.64 -2.30
C GLU A 112 6.11 9.89 -2.39
N ASN A 113 6.79 9.94 -3.53
CA ASN A 113 8.15 9.40 -3.69
C ASN A 113 8.29 7.92 -3.28
N ASN A 114 7.25 7.11 -3.50
CA ASN A 114 7.31 5.67 -3.26
C ASN A 114 7.70 4.91 -4.51
N ILE A 115 8.23 3.71 -4.34
CA ILE A 115 8.35 2.71 -5.41
C ILE A 115 7.25 1.69 -5.20
N VAL A 116 6.37 1.52 -6.19
CA VAL A 116 5.17 0.68 -6.11
C VAL A 116 5.22 -0.40 -7.17
N LEU A 117 5.45 -1.65 -6.75
CA LEU A 117 5.48 -2.82 -7.61
C LEU A 117 4.09 -3.48 -7.66
N MET A 118 3.58 -3.69 -8.87
CA MET A 118 2.25 -4.22 -9.15
C MET A 118 2.37 -5.52 -9.96
N GLU A 119 2.47 -6.66 -9.28
CA GLU A 119 2.88 -7.93 -9.89
C GLU A 119 1.74 -8.91 -10.11
N ARG A 120 0.47 -8.54 -9.83
CA ARG A 120 -0.67 -9.41 -10.12
C ARG A 120 -0.90 -9.53 -11.63
N GLN A 121 -1.12 -10.77 -12.08
CA GLN A 121 -1.45 -11.04 -13.48
C GLN A 121 -2.87 -10.64 -13.89
N ASN A 122 -3.80 -10.57 -12.94
CA ASN A 122 -5.23 -10.31 -13.20
C ASN A 122 -5.63 -8.83 -13.02
N GLY A 123 -4.64 -7.93 -13.04
CA GLY A 123 -4.85 -6.50 -12.83
C GLY A 123 -4.65 -6.07 -11.39
N ASN A 124 -4.22 -4.82 -11.26
CA ASN A 124 -3.90 -4.13 -10.02
C ASN A 124 -4.71 -2.83 -9.98
N VAL A 125 -5.20 -2.47 -8.80
CA VAL A 125 -5.79 -1.18 -8.49
C VAL A 125 -4.98 -0.59 -7.33
N LEU A 126 -4.46 0.61 -7.48
CA LEU A 126 -3.70 1.25 -6.41
C LEU A 126 -4.58 1.55 -5.21
N LEU A 127 -5.72 2.21 -5.45
CA LEU A 127 -6.54 2.78 -4.37
C LEU A 127 -8.01 2.38 -4.47
N GLY A 128 -8.49 1.60 -3.51
CA GLY A 128 -9.90 1.31 -3.29
C GLY A 128 -10.54 2.36 -2.38
N LEU A 129 -11.57 3.06 -2.89
CA LEU A 129 -12.36 4.04 -2.16
C LEU A 129 -13.83 3.61 -2.01
N PRO A 130 -14.60 4.23 -1.08
CA PRO A 130 -16.04 4.04 -1.00
C PRO A 130 -16.74 4.57 -2.27
N SER A 131 -17.98 4.14 -2.49
CA SER A 131 -18.79 4.59 -3.65
C SER A 131 -19.00 6.11 -3.67
N ASP A 132 -19.11 6.73 -2.49
CA ASP A 132 -19.02 8.18 -2.34
C ASP A 132 -17.64 8.55 -1.81
N SER A 133 -16.84 9.17 -2.68
CA SER A 133 -15.48 9.65 -2.40
C SER A 133 -15.35 11.17 -2.52
N SER A 134 -16.47 11.89 -2.60
CA SER A 134 -16.50 13.33 -2.89
C SER A 134 -15.80 14.21 -1.84
N GLY A 135 -15.62 13.71 -0.62
CA GLY A 135 -14.90 14.38 0.47
C GLY A 135 -13.45 13.95 0.66
N ILE A 136 -12.91 13.06 -0.18
CA ILE A 136 -11.56 12.51 -0.02
C ILE A 136 -10.59 13.28 -0.92
N SER A 137 -9.61 13.94 -0.31
CA SER A 137 -8.49 14.53 -1.05
C SER A 137 -7.46 13.45 -1.39
N VAL A 138 -7.08 13.33 -2.66
CA VAL A 138 -6.09 12.33 -3.12
C VAL A 138 -4.94 13.03 -3.84
N SER A 139 -3.71 12.82 -3.36
CA SER A 139 -2.47 13.30 -3.99
C SER A 139 -1.51 12.14 -4.19
N ILE A 140 -1.11 11.89 -5.43
CA ILE A 140 -0.20 10.80 -5.82
C ILE A 140 0.87 11.41 -6.73
N THR A 141 2.06 11.62 -6.18
CA THR A 141 3.10 12.44 -6.82
C THR A 141 4.50 11.86 -6.61
N GLY A 142 5.34 11.91 -7.66
CA GLY A 142 6.75 11.52 -7.58
C GLY A 142 6.99 10.02 -7.35
N ASN A 143 5.96 9.18 -7.45
CA ASN A 143 6.11 7.74 -7.27
C ASN A 143 6.61 7.09 -8.56
N ASP A 144 7.30 5.96 -8.42
CA ASP A 144 7.65 5.06 -9.51
C ASP A 144 6.75 3.82 -9.44
N PHE A 145 5.88 3.66 -10.43
CA PHE A 145 5.00 2.50 -10.55
C PHE A 145 5.62 1.48 -11.49
N VAL A 146 5.81 0.25 -11.03
CA VAL A 146 6.47 -0.82 -11.78
C VAL A 146 5.52 -1.98 -11.98
N GLY A 147 5.25 -2.32 -13.24
CA GLY A 147 4.38 -3.44 -13.60
C GLY A 147 3.26 -3.03 -14.54
N SER A 148 2.64 -4.03 -15.15
CA SER A 148 1.56 -3.84 -16.12
C SER A 148 0.19 -4.11 -15.51
N LYS A 149 -0.87 -3.78 -16.27
CA LYS A 149 -2.28 -3.94 -15.85
C LYS A 149 -2.61 -3.13 -14.58
N PHE A 150 -2.15 -1.89 -14.57
CA PHE A 150 -2.52 -0.88 -13.59
C PHE A 150 -3.85 -0.25 -14.03
N ASN A 151 -4.95 -0.64 -13.39
CA ASN A 151 -6.30 -0.40 -13.90
C ASN A 151 -6.81 1.03 -13.64
N ASP A 152 -6.35 1.66 -12.57
CA ASP A 152 -6.73 3.02 -12.15
C ASP A 152 -5.67 4.08 -12.46
N GLN A 153 -4.69 3.77 -13.32
CA GLN A 153 -3.63 4.68 -13.76
C GLN A 153 -4.14 6.00 -14.39
N ASP A 154 -5.36 6.01 -14.92
CA ASP A 154 -6.00 7.20 -15.53
C ASP A 154 -6.72 8.09 -14.49
N LEU A 155 -6.78 7.67 -13.23
CA LEU A 155 -7.37 8.44 -12.14
C LEU A 155 -6.32 9.29 -11.42
N TYR A 156 -6.78 10.30 -10.67
CA TYR A 156 -5.98 11.08 -9.73
C TYR A 156 -4.68 11.68 -10.30
N ASN A 157 -4.64 11.93 -11.61
CA ASN A 157 -3.45 12.41 -12.33
C ASN A 157 -2.21 11.52 -12.18
N ILE A 158 -2.40 10.21 -11.93
CA ILE A 158 -1.30 9.27 -11.69
C ILE A 158 -0.28 9.31 -12.83
N LYS A 159 -0.70 9.16 -14.10
CA LYS A 159 0.20 9.24 -15.26
C LYS A 159 0.94 10.57 -15.39
N ALA A 160 0.34 11.68 -14.97
CA ALA A 160 0.91 13.00 -15.15
C ALA A 160 1.96 13.35 -14.07
N ASN A 161 1.79 12.81 -12.87
CA ASN A 161 2.57 13.20 -11.70
C ASN A 161 3.60 12.15 -11.25
N ASN A 162 3.69 11.01 -11.94
CA ASN A 162 4.47 9.84 -11.53
C ASN A 162 5.13 9.18 -12.73
N THR A 163 6.15 8.35 -12.49
CA THR A 163 6.80 7.56 -13.54
C THR A 163 6.18 6.18 -13.58
N LEU A 164 5.85 5.69 -14.78
CA LEU A 164 5.31 4.35 -14.98
C LEU A 164 6.30 3.50 -15.80
N TYR A 165 6.67 2.37 -15.24
CA TYR A 165 7.56 1.37 -15.82
C TYR A 165 6.73 0.13 -16.17
N PRO A 166 6.69 -0.31 -17.44
CA PRO A 166 5.87 -1.45 -17.85
C PRO A 166 6.27 -2.76 -17.15
N ASP A 167 7.54 -2.88 -16.75
CA ASP A 167 8.08 -4.07 -16.10
C ASP A 167 9.34 -3.76 -15.25
N ARG A 168 9.78 -4.78 -14.50
CA ARG A 168 10.95 -4.72 -13.62
C ARG A 168 12.24 -4.36 -14.37
N GLY A 169 12.41 -4.88 -15.58
CA GLY A 169 13.61 -4.64 -16.39
C GLY A 169 13.72 -3.18 -16.81
N SER A 170 12.61 -2.56 -17.21
CA SER A 170 12.55 -1.13 -17.56
C SER A 170 12.81 -0.22 -16.36
N PHE A 171 12.53 -0.68 -15.14
CA PHE A 171 12.87 0.02 -13.89
C PHE A 171 14.32 -0.24 -13.43
N GLY A 172 15.00 -1.26 -13.98
CA GLY A 172 16.36 -1.64 -13.58
C GLY A 172 16.41 -2.57 -12.37
N LEU A 173 15.32 -3.28 -12.06
CA LEU A 173 15.23 -4.24 -10.97
C LEU A 173 15.39 -5.67 -11.51
N GLY A 174 16.12 -6.53 -10.78
CA GLY A 174 16.24 -7.93 -11.15
C GLY A 174 14.92 -8.71 -10.96
N PRO A 175 14.92 -10.03 -11.23
CA PRO A 175 13.70 -10.83 -11.25
C PRO A 175 13.01 -10.88 -9.87
N PHE A 176 11.71 -11.18 -9.87
CA PHE A 176 10.98 -11.50 -8.65
C PHE A 176 11.72 -12.61 -7.85
N PRO A 177 11.84 -12.52 -6.51
CA PRO A 177 11.19 -11.58 -5.60
C PRO A 177 12.09 -10.41 -5.14
N GLU A 178 13.04 -9.94 -5.95
CA GLU A 178 13.90 -8.80 -5.57
C GLU A 178 13.06 -7.56 -5.22
N LEU A 179 13.45 -6.80 -4.20
CA LEU A 179 12.83 -5.53 -3.86
C LEU A 179 13.83 -4.37 -4.08
N PRO A 180 13.36 -3.17 -4.47
CA PRO A 180 14.21 -2.00 -4.49
C PRO A 180 14.83 -1.73 -3.13
N ASN A 181 16.11 -1.38 -3.11
CA ASN A 181 16.80 -1.03 -1.89
C ASN A 181 16.65 0.48 -1.62
N ILE A 182 15.99 0.82 -0.51
CA ILE A 182 15.80 2.20 -0.04
C ILE A 182 16.70 2.57 1.15
N GLY A 183 17.71 1.73 1.47
CA GLY A 183 18.71 2.02 2.48
C GLY A 183 18.28 1.76 3.93
N ILE A 184 17.30 0.89 4.13
CA ILE A 184 16.77 0.50 5.46
C ILE A 184 16.97 -0.98 5.78
#